data_AF-A0A1T1DKI5-F1
#
_entry.id   AF-A0A1T1DKI5-F1
#
_cell.length_a   1.000
_cell.length_b   1.000
_cell.length_c   1.000
_cell.angle_alpha   90.00
_cell.angle_beta   90.00
_cell.angle_gamma   90.00
#
_symmetry.space_group_name_H-M   'P 1'
#
loop_
_entity.id
_entity.type
_entity.pdbx_description
1 polymer ?
#
loop_
_entity_poly.entity_id
_entity_poly.type
_entity_poly.pdbx_seq_one_letter_code
_entity_poly.pdbx_strand_id
1 'polypeptide(L)'
;MSSYIFQSSTSIFSFLKVKKYEFLHFQSSTSIFSFLKVKKYEFPHFQSPISIFSFLKVKKYEFLHFQSSISIFSFLKVKKYEFLHFQSSISIFSFLKVKKYEFLHFYFFPEK
;
A
#
# COMPACT_ATOMS: atom_id res chain seq x y z
N MET A 1 14.51 14.80 15.43
CA MET A 1 13.63 13.78 14.81
C MET A 1 13.06 14.36 13.54
N SER A 2 13.47 13.88 12.36
CA SER A 2 12.87 14.30 11.10
C SER A 2 11.61 13.47 10.86
N SER A 3 10.44 14.05 11.07
CA SER A 3 9.16 13.47 10.69
C SER A 3 9.06 13.51 9.16
N TYR A 4 9.32 12.37 8.50
CA TYR A 4 9.16 12.21 7.05
C TYR A 4 7.67 12.16 6.69
N ILE A 5 7.03 13.33 6.76
CA ILE A 5 5.68 13.57 6.27
C ILE A 5 5.81 13.90 4.78
N PHE A 6 5.14 13.11 3.94
CA PHE A 6 5.02 13.38 2.52
C PHE A 6 3.59 13.82 2.20
N GLN A 7 3.45 15.00 1.59
CA GLN A 7 2.17 15.54 1.17
C GLN A 7 2.27 16.06 -0.27
N SER A 8 1.34 15.62 -1.12
CA SER A 8 1.24 16.07 -2.51
C SER A 8 -0.21 15.97 -2.99
N SER A 9 -0.59 16.65 -4.07
CA SER A 9 -1.84 16.32 -4.76
C SER A 9 -1.74 14.94 -5.43
N THR A 10 -0.72 14.74 -6.25
CA THR A 10 -0.49 13.48 -6.96
C THR A 10 0.93 12.99 -6.72
N SER A 11 1.05 11.70 -6.46
CA SER A 11 2.35 11.06 -6.23
C SER A 11 2.46 9.79 -7.07
N ILE A 12 3.51 9.73 -7.88
CA ILE A 12 3.79 8.60 -8.74
C ILE A 12 5.22 8.15 -8.44
N PHE A 13 5.35 6.89 -8.03
CA PHE A 13 6.62 6.28 -7.69
C PHE A 13 6.81 5.01 -8.50
N SER A 14 7.92 4.94 -9.24
CA SER A 14 8.27 3.78 -10.04
C SER A 14 9.72 3.39 -9.79
N PHE A 15 9.95 2.16 -9.36
CA PHE A 15 11.29 1.67 -9.06
C PHE A 15 11.53 0.24 -9.55
N LEU A 16 12.73 0.00 -10.08
CA LEU A 16 13.13 -1.34 -10.51
C LEU A 16 13.48 -2.25 -9.32
N LYS A 17 14.33 -1.77 -8.40
CA LYS A 17 14.81 -2.59 -7.28
C LYS A 17 15.05 -1.73 -6.05
N VAL A 18 14.30 -2.01 -5.00
CA VAL A 18 14.42 -1.30 -3.73
C VAL A 18 14.63 -2.29 -2.59
N LYS A 19 15.58 -2.00 -1.70
CA LYS A 19 15.76 -2.81 -0.49
C LYS A 19 14.65 -2.52 0.52
N LYS A 20 14.46 -1.24 0.86
CA LYS A 20 13.43 -0.76 1.78
C LYS A 20 12.79 0.50 1.20
N TYR A 21 11.47 0.56 1.21
CA TYR A 21 10.70 1.73 0.85
C TYR A 21 9.72 2.03 1.98
N GLU A 22 9.75 3.25 2.50
CA GLU A 22 9.00 3.64 3.68
C GLU A 22 8.69 5.14 3.68
N PHE A 23 7.46 5.48 4.06
CA PHE A 23 7.11 6.81 4.58
C PHE A 23 6.39 6.62 5.90
N LEU A 24 6.72 7.44 6.89
CA LEU A 24 6.06 7.42 8.20
C LEU A 24 4.61 7.91 8.08
N HIS A 25 4.44 9.05 7.39
CA HIS A 25 3.13 9.63 7.08
C HIS A 25 3.08 9.99 5.61
N PHE A 26 2.11 9.42 4.91
CA PHE A 26 1.88 9.69 3.50
C PHE A 26 0.46 10.17 3.27
N GLN A 27 0.36 11.34 2.64
CA GLN A 27 -0.90 11.93 2.24
C GLN A 27 -0.84 12.35 0.77
N SER A 28 -1.78 11.85 -0.01
CA SER A 28 -1.96 12.28 -1.40
C SER A 28 -3.43 12.26 -1.78
N SER A 29 -3.87 13.05 -2.77
CA SER A 29 -5.21 12.83 -3.33
C SER A 29 -5.24 11.60 -4.24
N THR A 30 -4.13 11.37 -4.96
CA THR A 30 -3.95 10.22 -5.84
C THR A 30 -2.53 9.69 -5.72
N SER A 31 -2.40 8.39 -5.50
CA SER A 31 -1.10 7.76 -5.33
C SER A 31 -0.97 6.49 -6.16
N ILE A 32 0.16 6.39 -6.86
CA ILE A 32 0.48 5.27 -7.74
C ILE A 32 1.88 4.79 -7.40
N PHE A 33 1.99 3.52 -7.04
CA PHE A 33 3.25 2.86 -6.69
C PHE A 33 3.46 1.65 -7.58
N SER A 34 4.58 1.63 -8.30
CA SER A 34 4.98 0.52 -9.16
C SER A 34 6.38 0.04 -8.81
N PHE A 35 6.53 -1.24 -8.48
CA PHE A 35 7.82 -1.82 -8.15
C PHE A 35 8.03 -3.17 -8.81
N LEU A 36 9.18 -3.33 -9.47
CA LEU A 36 9.57 -4.62 -10.03
C LEU A 36 10.03 -5.58 -8.91
N LYS A 37 10.90 -5.11 -8.01
CA LYS A 37 11.36 -5.88 -6.84
C LYS A 37 11.51 -4.99 -5.62
N VAL A 38 10.85 -5.34 -4.52
CA VAL A 38 11.07 -4.72 -3.21
C VAL A 38 11.24 -5.78 -2.12
N LYS A 39 12.20 -5.60 -1.20
CA LYS A 39 12.30 -6.51 -0.04
C LYS A 39 11.32 -6.11 1.07
N LYS A 40 11.30 -4.84 1.50
CA LYS A 40 10.36 -4.32 2.50
C LYS A 40 9.68 -3.07 1.99
N TYR A 41 8.37 -3.05 2.03
CA TYR A 41 7.51 -1.90 1.76
C TYR A 41 6.63 -1.68 2.98
N GLU A 42 6.66 -0.50 3.57
CA GLU A 42 6.06 -0.25 4.89
C GLU A 42 5.56 1.18 5.01
N PHE A 43 4.35 1.34 5.51
CA PHE A 43 3.75 2.64 5.79
C PHE A 43 2.98 2.54 7.11
N PRO A 44 3.44 3.22 8.16
CA PRO A 44 2.67 3.36 9.38
C PRO A 44 1.34 4.07 9.14
N HIS A 45 1.35 5.20 8.43
CA HIS A 45 0.15 5.95 8.11
C HIS A 45 0.08 6.30 6.63
N PHE A 46 -0.98 5.84 5.99
CA PHE A 46 -1.26 6.09 4.59
C PHE A 46 -2.69 6.56 4.39
N GLN A 47 -2.82 7.73 3.75
CA GLN A 47 -4.10 8.28 3.36
C GLN A 47 -4.06 8.72 1.90
N SER A 48 -4.92 8.12 1.08
CA SER A 48 -5.09 8.54 -0.31
C SER A 48 -6.47 8.17 -0.81
N PRO A 49 -7.34 9.11 -1.19
CA PRO A 49 -8.65 8.81 -1.78
C PRO A 49 -8.57 7.76 -2.87
N ILE A 50 -7.63 7.91 -3.81
CA ILE A 50 -7.36 6.92 -4.85
C ILE A 50 -5.94 6.38 -4.68
N SER A 51 -5.79 5.08 -4.54
CA SER A 51 -4.48 4.44 -4.37
C SER A 51 -4.32 3.20 -5.25
N ILE A 52 -3.19 3.12 -5.95
CA ILE A 52 -2.87 2.01 -6.86
C ILE A 52 -1.48 1.50 -6.53
N PHE A 53 -1.39 0.19 -6.31
CA PHE A 53 -0.19 -0.52 -5.93
C PHE A 53 0.04 -1.68 -6.88
N SER A 54 1.16 -1.65 -7.60
CA SER A 54 1.57 -2.72 -8.52
C SER A 54 2.96 -3.22 -8.19
N PHE A 55 3.07 -4.53 -7.92
CA PHE A 55 4.30 -5.15 -7.47
C PHE A 55 4.54 -6.49 -8.17
N LEU A 56 5.70 -6.63 -8.82
CA LEU A 56 6.06 -7.89 -9.45
C LEU A 56 6.59 -8.89 -8.40
N LYS A 57 7.47 -8.45 -7.50
CA LYS A 57 7.98 -9.26 -6.38
C LYS A 57 8.16 -8.44 -5.11
N VAL A 58 7.50 -8.87 -4.04
CA VAL A 58 7.57 -8.33 -2.69
C VAL A 58 7.95 -9.44 -1.72
N LYS A 59 8.87 -9.18 -0.78
CA LYS A 59 9.03 -10.08 0.37
C LYS A 59 8.11 -9.70 1.52
N LYS A 60 8.07 -8.44 1.94
CA LYS A 60 7.20 -7.94 3.00
C LYS A 60 6.51 -6.65 2.56
N TYR A 61 5.20 -6.60 2.76
CA TYR A 61 4.34 -5.46 2.51
C TYR A 61 3.45 -5.24 3.72
N GLU A 62 3.46 -4.04 4.26
CA GLU A 62 2.83 -3.76 5.55
C GLU A 62 2.26 -2.35 5.59
N PHE A 63 1.02 -2.24 6.04
CA PHE A 63 0.44 -0.99 6.52
C PHE A 63 -0.08 -1.16 7.94
N LEU A 64 0.22 -0.19 8.81
CA LEU A 64 -0.42 -0.13 10.12
C LEU A 64 -1.79 0.53 10.00
N HIS A 65 -1.86 1.69 9.34
CA HIS A 65 -3.10 2.40 9.08
C HIS A 65 -3.19 2.78 7.61
N PHE A 66 -4.14 2.17 6.92
CA PHE A 66 -4.44 2.43 5.52
C PHE A 66 -5.86 2.97 5.38
N GLN A 67 -5.98 4.14 4.75
CA GLN A 67 -7.26 4.74 4.40
C GLN A 67 -7.27 5.18 2.94
N SER A 68 -8.27 4.69 2.21
CA SER A 68 -8.52 5.03 0.81
C SER A 68 -10.00 5.01 0.52
N SER A 69 -10.51 5.77 -0.45
CA SER A 69 -11.87 5.52 -0.96
C SER A 69 -11.84 4.37 -1.96
N ILE A 70 -10.89 4.42 -2.90
CA ILE A 70 -10.67 3.41 -3.94
C ILE A 70 -9.22 2.95 -3.86
N SER A 71 -9.02 1.65 -3.60
CA SER A 71 -7.70 1.04 -3.51
C SER A 71 -7.57 -0.19 -4.39
N ILE A 72 -6.52 -0.20 -5.23
CA ILE A 72 -6.20 -1.30 -6.13
C ILE A 72 -4.83 -1.85 -5.79
N PHE A 73 -4.76 -3.15 -5.57
CA PHE A 73 -3.56 -3.87 -5.19
C PHE A 73 -3.32 -5.02 -6.16
N SER A 74 -2.21 -4.98 -6.89
CA SER A 74 -1.81 -6.00 -7.85
C SER A 74 -0.42 -6.53 -7.51
N PHE A 75 -0.34 -7.82 -7.19
CA PHE A 75 0.91 -8.49 -6.83
C PHE A 75 1.09 -9.79 -7.60
N LEU A 76 2.20 -9.92 -8.33
CA LEU A 76 2.53 -11.20 -8.97
C LEU A 76 3.07 -12.21 -7.93
N LYS A 77 4.00 -11.78 -7.07
CA LYS A 77 4.54 -12.60 -5.97
C LYS A 77 4.72 -11.78 -4.71
N VAL A 78 4.05 -12.18 -3.63
CA VAL A 78 4.25 -11.63 -2.29
C VAL A 78 4.49 -12.76 -1.28
N LYS A 79 5.49 -12.60 -0.40
CA LYS A 79 5.68 -13.58 0.69
C LYS A 79 4.83 -13.25 1.91
N LYS A 80 4.82 -12.00 2.37
CA LYS A 80 4.07 -11.54 3.54
C LYS A 80 3.36 -10.23 3.18
N TYR A 81 2.07 -10.17 3.45
CA TYR A 81 1.20 -9.04 3.15
C TYR A 81 0.31 -8.78 4.36
N GLU A 82 0.41 -7.60 4.97
CA GLU A 82 -0.24 -7.35 6.27
C GLU A 82 -0.85 -5.95 6.36
N PHE A 83 -2.06 -5.92 6.91
CA PHE A 83 -2.76 -4.69 7.28
C PHE A 83 -3.24 -4.81 8.70
N LEU A 84 -2.83 -3.87 9.54
CA LEU A 84 -3.35 -3.80 10.91
C LEU A 84 -4.72 -3.13 10.92
N HIS A 85 -4.83 -1.95 10.31
CA HIS A 85 -6.08 -1.28 10.04
C HIS A 85 -6.19 -0.94 8.57
N PHE A 86 -7.22 -1.47 7.93
CA PHE A 86 -7.57 -1.21 6.55
C PHE A 86 -8.96 -0.62 6.47
N GLN A 87 -9.08 0.55 5.85
CA GLN A 87 -10.35 1.19 5.55
C GLN A 87 -10.39 1.54 4.07
N SER A 88 -11.40 0.98 3.37
CA SER A 88 -11.66 1.34 1.98
C SER A 88 -13.10 1.10 1.55
N SER A 89 -13.63 2.01 0.73
CA SER A 89 -14.99 1.88 0.17
C SER A 89 -15.02 0.93 -1.02
N ILE A 90 -13.95 0.91 -1.82
CA ILE A 90 -13.79 -0.01 -2.96
C ILE A 90 -12.38 -0.56 -2.92
N SER A 91 -12.27 -1.88 -2.81
CA SER A 91 -10.97 -2.57 -2.75
C SER A 91 -10.88 -3.68 -3.76
N ILE A 92 -9.86 -3.64 -4.60
CA ILE A 92 -9.54 -4.71 -5.54
C ILE A 92 -8.18 -5.27 -5.19
N PHE A 93 -8.14 -6.56 -4.86
CA PHE A 93 -6.92 -7.29 -4.61
C PHE A 93 -6.72 -8.37 -5.66
N SER A 94 -5.60 -8.31 -6.37
CA SER A 94 -5.20 -9.30 -7.36
C SER A 94 -3.84 -9.87 -6.99
N PHE A 95 -3.81 -11.18 -6.76
CA PHE A 95 -2.63 -11.90 -6.35
C PHE A 95 -2.43 -13.15 -7.21
N LEU A 96 -1.26 -13.31 -7.82
CA LEU A 96 -0.92 -14.55 -8.50
C LEU A 96 -0.31 -15.58 -7.54
N LYS A 97 0.60 -15.16 -6.65
CA LYS A 97 1.18 -16.01 -5.60
C LYS A 97 1.38 -15.25 -4.30
N VAL A 98 0.67 -15.66 -3.26
CA VAL A 98 0.81 -15.18 -1.88
C VAL A 98 1.19 -16.35 -0.99
N LYS A 99 2.16 -16.16 -0.09
CA LYS A 99 2.43 -17.17 0.95
C LYS A 99 1.66 -16.91 2.24
N LYS A 100 1.62 -15.65 2.70
CA LYS A 100 0.91 -15.25 3.91
C LYS A 100 0.25 -13.89 3.68
N TYR A 101 -1.02 -13.79 4.06
CA TYR A 101 -1.76 -12.53 4.15
C TYR A 101 -2.49 -12.46 5.49
N GLU A 102 -2.54 -11.27 6.10
CA GLU A 102 -3.28 -11.01 7.33
C GLU A 102 -3.92 -9.63 7.29
N PHE A 103 -5.18 -9.55 7.73
CA PHE A 103 -5.90 -8.31 8.01
C PHE A 103 -6.43 -8.42 9.44
N LEU A 104 -6.03 -7.52 10.33
CA LEU A 104 -6.51 -7.54 11.71
C LEU A 104 -7.86 -6.81 11.81
N HIS A 105 -7.91 -5.58 11.33
CA HIS A 105 -9.13 -4.79 11.25
C HIS A 105 -9.39 -4.35 9.82
N PHE A 106 -10.50 -4.83 9.25
CA PHE A 106 -10.93 -4.52 7.90
C PHE A 106 -12.29 -3.84 7.94
N TYR A 107 -12.33 -2.57 7.54
CA TYR A 107 -13.54 -1.76 7.46
C TYR A 107 -13.90 -1.47 6.01
N PHE A 108 -15.08 -1.94 5.63
CA PHE A 108 -15.68 -1.66 4.33
C PHE A 108 -16.84 -0.70 4.53
N PHE A 109 -16.74 0.50 3.94
CA PHE A 109 -17.81 1.49 3.95
C PHE A 109 -18.31 1.68 2.52
N PRO A 110 -19.33 0.92 2.09
CA PRO A 110 -19.94 1.18 0.80
C PRO A 110 -20.50 2.61 0.81
N GLU A 111 -20.19 3.40 -0.22
CA GLU A 111 -20.82 4.70 -0.41
C GLU A 111 -22.34 4.48 -0.51
N LYS A 112 -23.11 5.29 0.25
CA LYS A 112 -24.58 5.21 0.31
C LYS A 112 -25.22 5.70 -0.97
#